data_AF-A0A915K287-F1
#
_entry.id   AF-A0A915K287-F1
#
_cell.length_a   1.000
_cell.length_b   1.000
_cell.length_c   1.000
_cell.angle_alpha   90.00
_cell.angle_beta   90.00
_cell.angle_gamma   90.00
#
_symmetry.space_group_name_H-M   'P 1'
#
loop_
_entity.id
_entity.type
_entity.pdbx_description
1 polymer ?
#
loop_
_entity_poly.entity_id
_entity_poly.type
_entity_poly.pdbx_seq_one_letter_code
_entity_poly.pdbx_strand_id
1 'polypeptide(L)'
;IDKEATDSFAPWAIAAFGFGQTVGCPLFGWVSNKLKNNKSPMIIGMIFMIIGNTGYCMVELFPYGRRWLIFTFRVITGFGGGIAGVIRAYCATAAKSEEYTKAVTGATATLALAIMAGPGAQAMFTPIGFPGFTVASLPIHMFNAPGWISIVAALICVYLLHKLLIEEYPGIQTHHDFSIMPKYDSLAAWTLIFCWFAIYLTLTSFVMIGKSYTMVMFHWSFDEAVVDNGIIMGVFALVSLSVFVIYAFYGKRLDERFLIFSGTTMMISFWLITFPWPALPELLDEADASMY
;
A
#
# COMPACT_ATOMS: atom_id res chain seq x y z
N ILE A 1 18.58 12.28 -13.75
CA ILE A 1 19.03 11.20 -12.83
C ILE A 1 20.52 11.36 -12.57
N ASP A 2 20.93 11.34 -11.31
CA ASP A 2 22.34 11.24 -10.91
C ASP A 2 22.92 9.93 -11.49
N LYS A 3 24.04 9.96 -12.21
CA LYS A 3 24.60 8.77 -12.90
C LYS A 3 24.97 7.64 -11.95
N GLU A 4 25.03 7.92 -10.66
CA GLU A 4 25.29 6.97 -9.59
C GLU A 4 24.00 6.50 -8.86
N ALA A 5 22.81 6.96 -9.26
CA ALA A 5 21.54 6.39 -8.81
C ALA A 5 21.27 5.08 -9.56
N THR A 6 22.10 4.07 -9.25
CA THR A 6 22.00 2.70 -9.73
C THR A 6 20.63 2.11 -9.38
N ASP A 7 20.18 1.11 -10.13
CA ASP A 7 18.96 0.32 -9.85
C ASP A 7 18.89 -0.19 -8.39
N SER A 8 20.04 -0.29 -7.71
CA SER A 8 20.18 -0.61 -6.30
C SER A 8 19.56 0.41 -5.33
N PHE A 9 19.33 1.68 -5.70
CA PHE A 9 18.84 2.71 -4.77
C PHE A 9 17.31 2.73 -4.62
N ALA A 10 16.55 2.30 -5.64
CA ALA A 10 15.09 2.30 -5.59
C ALA A 10 14.51 1.45 -4.43
N PRO A 11 15.04 0.23 -4.15
CA PRO A 11 14.64 -0.54 -2.97
C PRO A 11 14.89 0.19 -1.65
N TRP A 12 16.02 0.90 -1.51
CA TRP A 12 16.32 1.69 -0.32
C TRP A 12 15.35 2.85 -0.11
N ALA A 13 14.93 3.51 -1.19
CA ALA A 13 13.92 4.57 -1.12
C ALA A 13 12.54 4.04 -0.67
N ILE A 14 12.19 2.81 -1.04
CA ILE A 14 10.95 2.15 -0.62
C ILE A 14 11.06 1.68 0.84
N ALA A 15 12.21 1.13 1.24
CA ALA A 15 12.49 0.79 2.62
C ALA A 15 12.43 2.01 3.55
N ALA A 16 12.94 3.17 3.11
CA ALA A 16 12.86 4.43 3.82
C ALA A 16 11.41 4.85 4.12
N PHE A 17 10.51 4.68 3.14
CA PHE A 17 9.08 4.91 3.33
C PHE A 17 8.49 3.95 4.38
N GLY A 18 8.77 2.64 4.26
CA GLY A 18 8.31 1.64 5.22
C GLY A 18 8.83 1.89 6.65
N PHE A 19 10.09 2.32 6.78
CA PHE A 19 10.69 2.72 8.06
C PHE A 19 9.94 3.89 8.69
N GLY A 20 9.71 4.96 7.91
CA GLY A 20 8.92 6.10 8.37
C GLY A 20 7.53 5.67 8.85
N GLN A 21 6.85 4.81 8.09
CA GLN A 21 5.51 4.32 8.43
C GLN A 21 5.50 3.45 9.69
N THR A 22 6.55 2.65 9.90
CA THR A 22 6.71 1.79 11.09
C THR A 22 6.79 2.62 12.37
N VAL A 23 7.48 3.77 12.32
CA VAL A 23 7.55 4.71 13.45
C VAL A 23 6.28 5.55 13.58
N GLY A 24 5.70 5.98 12.45
CA GLY A 24 4.49 6.81 12.43
C GLY A 24 3.26 6.09 12.99
N CYS A 25 3.04 4.81 12.64
CA CYS A 25 1.88 4.02 13.08
C CYS A 25 1.64 4.02 14.61
N PRO A 26 2.61 3.58 15.46
CA PRO A 26 2.41 3.55 16.90
C PRO A 26 2.30 4.96 17.50
N LEU A 27 3.03 5.93 16.95
CA LEU A 27 3.01 7.30 17.45
C LEU A 27 1.65 7.97 17.18
N PHE A 28 1.14 7.90 15.96
CA PHE A 28 -0.19 8.41 15.63
C PHE A 28 -1.28 7.66 16.39
N GLY A 29 -1.17 6.33 16.55
CA GLY A 29 -2.10 5.54 17.37
C GLY A 29 -2.12 5.98 18.83
N TRP A 30 -0.95 6.20 19.44
CA TRP A 30 -0.84 6.68 20.81
C TRP A 30 -1.39 8.11 20.97
N VAL A 31 -1.04 9.02 20.06
CA VAL A 31 -1.54 10.40 20.09
C VAL A 31 -3.05 10.43 19.92
N SER A 32 -3.62 9.62 19.02
CA SER A 32 -5.08 9.52 18.82
C SER A 32 -5.81 9.09 20.09
N ASN A 33 -5.30 8.04 20.73
CA ASN A 33 -5.88 7.51 21.97
C ASN A 33 -5.76 8.50 23.13
N LYS A 34 -4.61 9.20 23.23
CA LYS A 34 -4.35 10.17 24.30
C LYS A 34 -5.18 11.44 24.14
N LEU A 35 -5.27 11.97 22.92
CA LEU A 35 -6.03 13.19 22.63
C LEU A 35 -7.54 12.96 22.62
N LYS A 36 -8.00 11.70 22.58
CA LYS A 36 -9.40 11.34 22.36
C LYS A 36 -9.97 12.12 21.17
N ASN A 37 -9.21 12.16 20.08
CA ASN A 37 -9.51 12.89 18.86
C ASN A 37 -8.68 12.23 17.74
N ASN A 38 -9.34 11.70 16.70
CA ASN A 38 -8.64 11.06 15.58
C ASN A 38 -8.39 12.04 14.43
N LYS A 39 -9.25 13.06 14.29
CA LYS A 39 -9.18 14.11 13.26
C LYS A 39 -7.85 14.87 13.29
N SER A 40 -7.39 15.27 14.47
CA SER A 40 -6.13 16.01 14.61
C SER A 40 -4.91 15.18 14.15
N PRO A 41 -4.69 13.94 14.65
CA PRO A 41 -3.67 13.03 14.12
C PRO A 41 -3.75 12.80 12.61
N MET A 42 -4.96 12.61 12.06
CA MET A 42 -5.16 12.39 10.62
C MET A 42 -4.69 13.60 9.80
N ILE A 43 -5.06 14.83 10.21
CA ILE A 43 -4.64 16.06 9.52
C ILE A 43 -3.13 16.24 9.61
N ILE A 44 -2.53 16.02 10.78
CA ILE A 44 -1.08 16.14 10.97
C ILE A 44 -0.34 15.16 10.06
N GLY A 45 -0.76 13.89 10.00
CA GLY A 45 -0.13 12.91 9.10
C GLY A 45 -0.27 13.26 7.63
N MET A 46 -1.43 13.79 7.21
CA MET A 46 -1.61 14.30 5.84
C MET A 46 -0.69 15.48 5.53
N ILE A 47 -0.45 16.38 6.48
CA ILE A 47 0.52 17.48 6.33
C ILE A 47 1.94 16.93 6.14
N PHE A 48 2.35 15.93 6.93
CA PHE A 48 3.64 15.25 6.72
C PHE A 48 3.73 14.61 5.32
N MET A 49 2.66 13.98 4.83
CA MET A 49 2.62 13.46 3.45
C MET A 49 2.75 14.56 2.40
N ILE A 50 2.13 15.73 2.59
CA ILE A 50 2.25 16.88 1.69
C ILE A 50 3.69 17.41 1.68
N ILE A 51 4.30 17.59 2.86
CA ILE A 51 5.68 18.08 2.99
C ILE A 51 6.65 17.09 2.32
N GLY A 52 6.50 15.80 2.61
CA GLY A 52 7.34 14.75 2.03
C GLY A 52 7.23 14.66 0.52
N ASN A 53 6.02 14.66 -0.05
CA ASN A 53 5.83 14.61 -1.50
C ASN A 53 6.28 15.90 -2.20
N THR A 54 6.05 17.07 -1.60
CA THR A 54 6.54 18.35 -2.14
C THR A 54 8.06 18.35 -2.23
N GLY A 55 8.71 17.95 -1.13
CA GLY A 55 10.16 17.84 -1.07
C GLY A 55 10.70 16.86 -2.11
N TYR A 56 10.07 15.68 -2.25
CA TYR A 56 10.42 14.68 -3.26
C TYR A 56 10.33 15.22 -4.69
N CYS A 57 9.25 15.93 -5.03
CA CYS A 57 9.06 16.51 -6.37
C CYS A 57 10.05 17.64 -6.67
N MET A 58 10.52 18.34 -5.64
CA MET A 58 11.47 19.46 -5.77
C MET A 58 12.95 19.06 -5.65
N VAL A 59 13.28 17.77 -5.44
CA VAL A 59 14.67 17.31 -5.27
C VAL A 59 15.58 17.73 -6.43
N GLU A 60 15.05 17.75 -7.65
CA GLU A 60 15.84 18.08 -8.85
C GLU A 60 16.34 19.53 -8.88
N LEU A 61 15.74 20.43 -8.10
CA LEU A 61 16.19 21.81 -7.96
C LEU A 61 17.51 21.93 -7.18
N PHE A 62 17.87 20.91 -6.38
CA PHE A 62 19.08 20.94 -5.58
C PHE A 62 20.29 20.44 -6.40
N PRO A 63 21.43 21.16 -6.37
CA PRO A 63 22.61 20.79 -7.16
C PRO A 63 23.39 19.59 -6.59
N TYR A 64 23.31 19.33 -5.28
CA TYR A 64 24.07 18.27 -4.60
C TYR A 64 23.19 17.48 -3.61
N GLY A 65 23.57 16.23 -3.31
CA GLY A 65 22.96 15.44 -2.23
C GLY A 65 21.59 14.83 -2.53
N ARG A 66 21.19 14.73 -3.80
CA ARG A 66 19.85 14.30 -4.22
C ARG A 66 19.39 12.96 -3.64
N ARG A 67 20.28 11.96 -3.53
CA ARG A 67 19.92 10.64 -2.96
C ARG A 67 19.50 10.74 -1.50
N TRP A 68 20.28 11.43 -0.68
CA TRP A 68 19.96 11.64 0.73
C TRP A 68 18.69 12.47 0.91
N LEU A 69 18.45 13.45 0.03
CA LEU A 69 17.18 14.20 0.02
C LEU A 69 15.99 13.30 -0.32
N ILE A 70 16.08 12.46 -1.36
CA ILE A 70 15.03 11.48 -1.70
C ILE A 70 14.77 10.57 -0.50
N PHE A 71 15.81 10.04 0.11
CA PHE A 71 15.71 9.17 1.28
C PHE A 71 14.96 9.86 2.42
N THR A 72 15.38 11.07 2.80
CA THR A 72 14.76 11.86 3.87
C THR A 72 13.28 12.16 3.57
N PHE A 73 12.96 12.61 2.35
CA PHE A 73 11.56 12.89 1.99
C PHE A 73 10.70 11.64 1.93
N ARG A 74 11.26 10.48 1.58
CA ARG A 74 10.56 9.18 1.66
C ARG A 74 10.27 8.78 3.11
N VAL A 75 11.20 8.99 4.05
CA VAL A 75 10.94 8.78 5.48
C VAL A 75 9.82 9.70 5.98
N ILE A 76 9.85 10.99 5.62
CA ILE A 76 8.81 11.96 6.01
C ILE A 76 7.43 11.57 5.46
N THR A 77 7.38 11.18 4.18
CA THR A 77 6.12 10.74 3.55
C THR A 77 5.61 9.45 4.20
N GLY A 78 6.50 8.50 4.47
CA GLY A 78 6.19 7.25 5.17
C GLY A 78 5.65 7.48 6.58
N PHE A 79 6.29 8.38 7.33
CA PHE A 79 5.84 8.79 8.65
C PHE A 79 4.40 9.30 8.59
N GLY A 80 4.09 10.23 7.68
CA GLY A 80 2.72 10.69 7.45
C GLY A 80 1.74 9.56 7.09
N GLY A 81 2.18 8.56 6.32
CA GLY A 81 1.42 7.35 6.00
C GLY A 81 1.08 6.45 7.20
N GLY A 82 1.70 6.69 8.37
CA GLY A 82 1.38 6.00 9.63
C GLY A 82 -0.07 6.19 10.10
N ILE A 83 -0.76 7.22 9.63
CA ILE A 83 -2.18 7.45 9.95
C ILE A 83 -3.10 6.33 9.46
N ALA A 84 -2.68 5.51 8.48
CA ALA A 84 -3.51 4.42 7.95
C ALA A 84 -3.96 3.43 9.05
N GLY A 85 -3.16 3.25 10.11
CA GLY A 85 -3.57 2.49 11.30
C GLY A 85 -4.71 3.15 12.07
N VAL A 86 -4.61 4.47 12.28
CA VAL A 86 -5.64 5.27 12.98
C VAL A 86 -6.94 5.30 12.20
N ILE A 87 -6.89 5.47 10.87
CA ILE A 87 -8.09 5.47 10.01
C ILE A 87 -8.83 4.13 10.13
N ARG A 88 -8.09 3.00 10.05
CA ARG A 88 -8.70 1.67 10.18
C ARG A 88 -9.32 1.45 11.55
N ALA A 89 -8.61 1.84 12.62
CA ALA A 89 -9.13 1.74 13.97
C ALA A 89 -10.39 2.60 14.14
N TYR A 90 -10.40 3.82 13.59
CA TYR A 90 -11.55 4.70 13.60
C TYR A 90 -12.74 4.12 12.83
N CYS A 91 -12.54 3.59 11.61
CA CYS A 91 -13.61 2.95 10.85
C CYS A 91 -14.20 1.74 11.59
N ALA A 92 -13.38 0.97 12.30
CA ALA A 92 -13.85 -0.16 13.10
C ALA A 92 -14.65 0.29 14.34
N THR A 93 -14.24 1.36 15.03
CA THR A 93 -14.91 1.81 16.25
C THR A 93 -16.11 2.72 16.01
N ALA A 94 -16.13 3.47 14.91
CA ALA A 94 -17.22 4.38 14.55
C ALA A 94 -18.36 3.69 13.79
N ALA A 95 -18.12 2.51 13.20
CA ALA A 95 -19.15 1.79 12.47
C ALA A 95 -20.19 1.16 13.39
N LYS A 96 -21.48 1.29 13.03
CA LYS A 96 -22.59 0.60 13.71
C LYS A 96 -22.44 -0.92 13.55
N SER A 97 -22.86 -1.70 14.55
CA SER A 97 -22.80 -3.18 14.52
C SER A 97 -23.41 -3.80 13.25
N GLU A 98 -24.50 -3.23 12.73
CA GLU A 98 -25.15 -3.70 11.51
C GLU A 98 -24.31 -3.46 10.24
N GLU A 99 -23.57 -2.37 10.19
CA GLU A 99 -22.77 -1.91 9.04
C GLU A 99 -21.27 -2.18 9.20
N TYR A 100 -20.86 -2.71 10.35
CA TYR A 100 -19.47 -2.93 10.74
C TYR A 100 -18.66 -3.66 9.67
N THR A 101 -19.16 -4.82 9.20
CA THR A 101 -18.51 -5.58 8.13
C THR A 101 -18.33 -4.74 6.87
N LYS A 102 -19.37 -4.02 6.42
CA LYS A 102 -19.30 -3.19 5.21
C LYS A 102 -18.30 -2.04 5.35
N ALA A 103 -18.30 -1.36 6.49
CA ALA A 103 -17.40 -0.24 6.75
C ALA A 103 -15.93 -0.68 6.82
N VAL A 104 -15.63 -1.74 7.59
CA VAL A 104 -14.27 -2.27 7.75
C VAL A 104 -13.76 -2.87 6.44
N THR A 105 -14.58 -3.64 5.73
CA THR A 105 -14.24 -4.18 4.42
C THR A 105 -14.05 -3.07 3.39
N GLY A 106 -14.89 -2.04 3.37
CA GLY A 106 -14.74 -0.89 2.47
C GLY A 106 -13.43 -0.13 2.69
N ALA A 107 -13.08 0.13 3.96
CA ALA A 107 -11.81 0.76 4.31
C ALA A 107 -10.60 -0.10 3.88
N THR A 108 -10.67 -1.41 4.10
CA THR A 108 -9.61 -2.36 3.72
C THR A 108 -9.51 -2.53 2.20
N ALA A 109 -10.64 -2.58 1.50
CA ALA A 109 -10.72 -2.67 0.05
C ALA A 109 -10.10 -1.43 -0.61
N THR A 110 -10.40 -0.24 -0.11
CA THR A 110 -9.84 1.02 -0.63
C THR A 110 -8.31 1.00 -0.57
N LEU A 111 -7.72 0.48 0.51
CA LEU A 111 -6.27 0.35 0.64
C LEU A 111 -5.68 -0.67 -0.35
N ALA A 112 -6.31 -1.85 -0.45
CA ALA A 112 -5.86 -2.88 -1.38
C ALA A 112 -5.90 -2.38 -2.83
N LEU A 113 -7.01 -1.73 -3.21
CA LEU A 113 -7.17 -1.11 -4.53
C LEU A 113 -6.15 -0.02 -4.78
N ALA A 114 -5.85 0.83 -3.78
CA ALA A 114 -4.84 1.88 -3.93
C ALA A 114 -3.44 1.30 -4.20
N ILE A 115 -3.07 0.20 -3.52
CA ILE A 115 -1.76 -0.45 -3.75
C ILE A 115 -1.70 -1.08 -5.14
N MET A 116 -2.77 -1.73 -5.58
CA MET A 116 -2.82 -2.42 -6.88
C MET A 116 -2.97 -1.45 -8.05
N ALA A 117 -3.73 -0.37 -7.88
CA ALA A 117 -3.89 0.68 -8.89
C ALA A 117 -2.66 1.58 -9.01
N GLY A 118 -1.77 1.59 -8.01
CA GLY A 118 -0.57 2.44 -7.98
C GLY A 118 0.32 2.31 -9.22
N PRO A 119 0.77 1.10 -9.61
CA PRO A 119 1.54 0.89 -10.84
C PRO A 119 0.79 1.29 -12.11
N GLY A 120 -0.51 1.01 -12.18
CA GLY A 120 -1.36 1.44 -13.31
C GLY A 120 -1.45 2.97 -13.41
N ALA A 121 -1.56 3.66 -12.28
CA ALA A 121 -1.52 5.11 -12.23
C ALA A 121 -0.16 5.66 -12.68
N GLN A 122 0.95 5.01 -12.30
CA GLN A 122 2.27 5.38 -12.80
C GLN A 122 2.40 5.17 -14.31
N ALA A 123 1.85 4.09 -14.86
CA ALA A 123 1.86 3.80 -16.29
C ALA A 123 1.13 4.86 -17.12
N MET A 124 0.09 5.51 -16.58
CA MET A 124 -0.57 6.65 -17.24
C MET A 124 0.37 7.84 -17.48
N PHE A 125 1.46 7.95 -16.73
CA PHE A 125 2.47 9.01 -16.88
C PHE A 125 3.67 8.60 -17.74
N THR A 126 3.74 7.36 -18.21
CA THR A 126 4.80 6.89 -19.13
C THR A 126 4.91 7.76 -20.39
N PRO A 127 3.82 8.22 -21.05
CA PRO A 127 3.91 9.06 -22.25
C PRO A 127 4.62 10.41 -22.05
N ILE A 128 4.75 10.89 -20.80
CA ILE A 128 5.49 12.13 -20.50
C ILE A 128 6.99 11.97 -20.76
N GLY A 129 7.52 10.75 -20.62
CA GLY A 129 8.94 10.48 -20.82
C GLY A 129 9.85 11.10 -19.73
N PHE A 130 11.15 10.98 -19.96
CA PHE A 130 12.20 11.69 -19.24
C PHE A 130 13.10 12.39 -20.29
N PRO A 131 13.46 13.68 -20.15
CA PRO A 131 13.34 14.56 -18.99
C PRO A 131 11.99 15.28 -18.82
N GLY A 132 10.98 14.98 -19.64
CA GLY A 132 9.64 15.58 -19.54
C GLY A 132 9.62 17.06 -19.93
N PHE A 133 8.81 17.87 -19.23
CA PHE A 133 8.64 19.31 -19.48
C PHE A 133 8.82 20.13 -18.19
N THR A 134 9.22 21.39 -18.31
CA THR A 134 9.37 22.30 -17.18
C THR A 134 8.23 23.30 -17.11
N VAL A 135 7.58 23.41 -15.96
CA VAL A 135 6.56 24.45 -15.69
C VAL A 135 7.08 25.35 -14.60
N ALA A 136 7.27 26.64 -14.87
CA ALA A 136 7.74 27.63 -13.89
C ALA A 136 9.00 27.17 -13.12
N SER A 137 10.00 26.63 -13.84
CA SER A 137 11.25 26.07 -13.32
C SER A 137 11.13 24.76 -12.53
N LEU A 138 9.93 24.18 -12.40
CA LEU A 138 9.73 22.86 -11.83
C LEU A 138 9.79 21.81 -12.96
N PRO A 139 10.74 20.86 -12.93
CA PRO A 139 10.73 19.75 -13.87
C PRO A 139 9.54 18.84 -13.56
N ILE A 140 8.80 18.43 -14.59
CA ILE A 140 7.73 17.45 -14.51
C ILE A 140 8.07 16.32 -15.47
N HIS A 141 8.26 15.12 -14.93
CA HIS A 141 8.62 13.92 -15.66
C HIS A 141 7.89 12.71 -15.08
N MET A 142 7.96 11.56 -15.77
CA MET A 142 7.18 10.36 -15.41
C MET A 142 7.31 9.91 -13.94
N PHE A 143 8.46 10.15 -13.30
CA PHE A 143 8.75 9.71 -11.93
C PHE A 143 8.27 10.67 -10.83
N ASN A 144 8.04 11.95 -11.14
CA ASN A 144 7.59 12.94 -10.16
C ASN A 144 6.11 13.33 -10.32
N ALA A 145 5.52 13.10 -11.50
CA ALA A 145 4.12 13.40 -11.78
C ALA A 145 3.14 12.73 -10.79
N PRO A 146 3.33 11.45 -10.38
CA PRO A 146 2.50 10.84 -9.33
C PRO A 146 2.59 11.56 -7.97
N GLY A 147 3.76 12.15 -7.66
CA GLY A 147 3.97 12.91 -6.42
C GLY A 147 3.13 14.17 -6.38
N TRP A 148 3.05 14.92 -7.49
CA TRP A 148 2.21 16.11 -7.60
C TRP A 148 0.73 15.79 -7.41
N ILE A 149 0.24 14.71 -8.00
CA ILE A 149 -1.15 14.27 -7.82
C ILE A 149 -1.41 13.86 -6.37
N SER A 150 -0.45 13.19 -5.73
CA SER A 150 -0.55 12.81 -4.32
C SER A 150 -0.67 14.03 -3.41
N ILE A 151 0.01 15.13 -3.73
CA ILE A 151 -0.10 16.41 -2.99
C ILE A 151 -1.52 16.98 -3.12
N VAL A 152 -2.04 17.07 -4.35
CA VAL A 152 -3.39 17.59 -4.60
C VAL A 152 -4.45 16.72 -3.91
N ALA A 153 -4.34 15.40 -4.03
CA ALA A 153 -5.22 14.45 -3.35
C ALA A 153 -5.15 14.60 -1.83
N ALA A 154 -3.96 14.76 -1.25
CA ALA A 154 -3.79 14.98 0.18
C ALA A 154 -4.41 16.30 0.65
N LEU A 155 -4.29 17.38 -0.13
CA LEU A 155 -4.93 18.67 0.16
C LEU A 155 -6.46 18.56 0.15
N ILE A 156 -7.02 17.85 -0.84
CA ILE A 156 -8.46 17.56 -0.90
C ILE A 156 -8.88 16.74 0.33
N CYS A 157 -8.12 15.70 0.68
CA CYS A 157 -8.39 14.89 1.88
C CYS A 157 -8.36 15.74 3.16
N VAL A 158 -7.40 16.64 3.33
CA VAL A 158 -7.35 17.56 4.48
C VAL A 158 -8.61 18.45 4.51
N TYR A 159 -9.01 18.99 3.36
CA TYR A 159 -10.23 19.80 3.25
C TYR A 159 -11.48 18.99 3.64
N LEU A 160 -11.64 17.78 3.10
CA LEU A 160 -12.76 16.89 3.39
C LEU A 160 -12.78 16.46 4.87
N LEU A 161 -11.63 16.10 5.44
CA LEU A 161 -11.51 15.80 6.87
C LEU A 161 -11.90 17.00 7.73
N HIS A 162 -11.48 18.21 7.35
CA HIS A 162 -11.82 19.39 8.12
C HIS A 162 -13.32 19.70 8.09
N LYS A 163 -13.98 19.55 6.93
CA LYS A 163 -15.38 19.94 6.72
C LYS A 163 -16.40 18.84 7.02
N LEU A 164 -16.14 17.59 6.64
CA LEU A 164 -17.10 16.50 6.73
C LEU A 164 -16.91 15.62 7.96
N LEU A 165 -15.68 15.51 8.49
CA LEU A 165 -15.45 14.68 9.67
C LEU A 165 -15.92 15.41 10.92
N ILE A 166 -17.10 15.03 11.39
CA ILE A 166 -17.66 15.37 12.70
C ILE A 166 -17.41 14.15 13.59
N GLU A 167 -16.47 14.29 14.53
CA GLU A 167 -16.23 13.26 15.53
C GLU A 167 -17.19 13.46 16.69
N GLU A 168 -18.24 12.65 16.72
CA GLU A 168 -18.89 12.34 17.98
C GLU A 168 -18.01 11.30 18.67
N TYR A 169 -17.10 11.76 19.54
CA TYR A 169 -16.54 10.84 20.51
C TYR A 169 -17.72 10.31 21.32
N PRO A 170 -17.91 8.98 21.43
CA PRO A 170 -18.77 8.43 22.47
C PRO A 170 -18.10 8.77 23.79
N GLY A 171 -18.34 9.99 24.26
CA GLY A 171 -18.04 10.41 25.61
C GLY A 171 -18.86 9.51 26.49
N ILE A 172 -18.21 8.50 27.07
CA ILE A 172 -18.68 7.80 28.26
C ILE A 172 -20.20 7.58 28.22
N GLN A 173 -20.69 6.66 27.37
CA GLN A 173 -21.88 5.95 27.82
C GLN A 173 -21.41 5.04 28.95
N THR A 174 -21.51 5.54 30.18
CA THR A 174 -21.29 4.85 31.45
C THR A 174 -22.25 3.68 31.69
N HIS A 175 -23.04 3.28 30.69
CA HIS A 175 -24.10 2.27 30.83
C HIS A 175 -24.22 1.34 29.62
N HIS A 176 -23.09 0.89 29.08
CA HIS A 176 -23.03 -0.48 28.58
C HIS A 176 -22.15 -1.25 29.55
N ASP A 177 -22.75 -2.23 30.23
CA ASP A 177 -22.03 -3.28 30.93
C ASP A 177 -20.86 -3.67 30.04
N PHE A 178 -19.64 -3.34 30.47
CA PHE A 178 -18.45 -3.90 29.89
C PHE A 178 -18.56 -5.40 30.19
N SER A 179 -19.20 -6.14 29.30
CA SER A 179 -19.06 -7.58 29.20
C SER A 179 -17.57 -7.81 29.25
N ILE A 180 -17.12 -8.43 30.34
CA ILE A 180 -15.72 -8.73 30.67
C ILE A 180 -15.02 -9.02 29.35
N MET A 181 -14.17 -8.09 28.89
CA MET A 181 -13.47 -8.23 27.62
C MET A 181 -12.78 -9.60 27.69
N PRO A 182 -13.14 -10.57 26.82
CA PRO A 182 -12.55 -11.89 26.89
C PRO A 182 -11.04 -11.73 26.84
N LYS A 183 -10.33 -12.47 27.71
CA LYS A 183 -8.87 -12.39 27.81
C LYS A 183 -8.29 -12.41 26.40
N TYR A 184 -7.54 -11.36 26.07
CA TYR A 184 -6.82 -11.25 24.81
C TYR A 184 -6.00 -12.52 24.59
N ASP A 185 -6.39 -13.30 23.58
CA ASP A 185 -5.61 -14.46 23.17
C ASP A 185 -4.39 -13.96 22.40
N SER A 186 -3.28 -13.88 23.12
CA SER A 186 -2.00 -13.43 22.57
C SER A 186 -1.56 -14.29 21.39
N LEU A 187 -1.83 -15.61 21.44
CA LEU A 187 -1.42 -16.52 20.36
C LEU A 187 -2.21 -16.23 19.08
N ALA A 188 -3.53 -16.07 19.19
CA ALA A 188 -4.38 -15.75 18.05
C ALA A 188 -4.00 -14.41 17.42
N ALA A 189 -3.72 -13.39 18.24
CA ALA A 189 -3.34 -12.08 17.75
C ALA A 189 -1.96 -12.06 17.09
N TRP A 190 -0.95 -12.73 17.67
CA TRP A 190 0.35 -12.89 17.03
C TRP A 190 0.25 -13.65 15.70
N THR A 191 -0.62 -14.65 15.63
CA THR A 191 -0.88 -15.39 14.38
C THR A 191 -1.47 -14.48 13.31
N LEU A 192 -2.45 -13.64 13.65
CA LEU A 192 -3.04 -12.68 12.72
C LEU A 192 -2.04 -11.61 12.27
N ILE A 193 -1.19 -11.12 13.17
CA ILE A 193 -0.11 -10.18 12.84
C ILE A 193 0.86 -10.83 11.84
N PHE A 194 1.23 -12.08 12.07
CA PHE A 194 2.11 -12.83 11.18
C PHE A 194 1.47 -13.10 9.80
N CYS A 195 0.19 -13.47 9.76
CA CYS A 195 -0.56 -13.59 8.51
C CYS A 195 -0.57 -12.27 7.74
N TRP A 196 -0.83 -11.14 8.43
CA TRP A 196 -0.82 -9.82 7.81
C TRP A 196 0.57 -9.46 7.26
N PHE A 197 1.63 -9.77 8.01
CA PHE A 197 3.01 -9.62 7.56
C PHE A 197 3.29 -10.45 6.30
N ALA A 198 2.91 -11.72 6.26
CA ALA A 198 3.14 -12.62 5.12
C ALA A 198 2.39 -12.15 3.85
N ILE A 199 1.16 -11.66 4.00
CA ILE A 199 0.37 -11.07 2.90
C ILE A 199 1.08 -9.84 2.33
N TYR A 200 1.49 -8.90 3.19
CA TYR A 200 2.18 -7.67 2.75
C TYR A 200 3.55 -7.95 2.17
N LEU A 201 4.28 -8.93 2.69
CA LEU A 201 5.55 -9.37 2.14
C LEU A 201 5.35 -9.88 0.71
N THR A 202 4.39 -10.79 0.50
CA THR A 202 4.07 -11.33 -0.83
C THR A 202 3.67 -10.24 -1.81
N LEU A 203 2.77 -9.35 -1.39
CA LEU A 203 2.30 -8.22 -2.20
C LEU A 203 3.46 -7.29 -2.61
N THR A 204 4.31 -6.93 -1.65
CA THR A 204 5.44 -6.03 -1.90
C THR A 204 6.47 -6.69 -2.80
N SER A 205 6.80 -7.97 -2.57
CA SER A 205 7.70 -8.73 -3.45
C SER A 205 7.19 -8.79 -4.88
N PHE A 206 5.89 -9.00 -5.07
CA PHE A 206 5.28 -9.02 -6.40
C PHE A 206 5.38 -7.67 -7.11
N VAL A 207 5.08 -6.56 -6.42
CA VAL A 207 5.21 -5.20 -7.00
C VAL A 207 6.67 -4.85 -7.30
N MET A 208 7.61 -5.26 -6.45
CA MET A 208 9.04 -4.94 -6.59
C MET A 208 9.73 -5.72 -7.69
N ILE A 209 9.45 -7.02 -7.77
CA ILE A 209 10.16 -7.94 -8.66
C ILE A 209 9.40 -8.13 -9.97
N GLY A 210 8.07 -7.93 -9.99
CA GLY A 210 7.19 -8.26 -11.11
C GLY A 210 7.66 -7.71 -12.46
N LYS A 211 8.03 -6.43 -12.51
CA LYS A 211 8.55 -5.81 -13.74
C LYS A 211 9.85 -6.46 -14.22
N SER A 212 10.84 -6.62 -13.32
CA SER A 212 12.12 -7.25 -13.67
C SER A 212 11.94 -8.70 -14.08
N TYR A 213 11.02 -9.40 -13.42
CA TYR A 213 10.67 -10.78 -13.73
C TYR A 213 10.07 -10.91 -15.13
N THR A 214 9.09 -10.08 -15.51
CA THR A 214 8.47 -10.14 -16.84
C THR A 214 9.43 -9.73 -17.96
N MET A 215 10.34 -8.77 -17.70
CA MET A 215 11.36 -8.41 -18.69
C MET A 215 12.30 -9.58 -19.00
N VAL A 216 12.67 -10.38 -17.99
CA VAL A 216 13.54 -11.55 -18.17
C VAL A 216 12.77 -12.72 -18.79
N MET A 217 11.57 -13.03 -18.27
CA MET A 217 10.80 -14.21 -18.69
C MET A 217 10.21 -14.10 -20.10
N PHE A 218 9.70 -12.91 -20.48
CA PHE A 218 9.05 -12.70 -21.77
C PHE A 218 9.90 -11.93 -22.77
N HIS A 219 11.14 -11.58 -22.39
CA HIS A 219 12.04 -10.72 -23.18
C HIS A 219 11.40 -9.39 -23.60
N TRP A 220 10.50 -8.84 -22.77
CA TRP A 220 9.83 -7.56 -23.02
C TRP A 220 10.80 -6.38 -22.85
N SER A 221 10.58 -5.33 -23.64
CA SER A 221 11.28 -4.05 -23.44
C SER A 221 10.81 -3.36 -22.15
N PHE A 222 11.59 -2.38 -21.67
CA PHE A 222 11.27 -1.66 -20.43
C PHE A 222 9.89 -0.98 -20.48
N ASP A 223 9.53 -0.40 -21.62
CA ASP A 223 8.28 0.32 -21.80
C ASP A 223 7.09 -0.64 -21.89
N GLU A 224 7.23 -1.72 -22.67
CA GLU A 224 6.22 -2.80 -22.75
C GLU A 224 5.97 -3.41 -21.38
N ALA A 225 7.05 -3.74 -20.64
CA ALA A 225 6.91 -4.32 -19.31
C ALA A 225 6.22 -3.39 -18.31
N VAL A 226 6.39 -2.06 -18.43
CA VAL A 226 5.66 -1.10 -17.57
C VAL A 226 4.18 -1.09 -17.89
N VAL A 227 3.83 -1.05 -19.17
CA VAL A 227 2.43 -0.99 -19.62
C VAL A 227 1.72 -2.29 -19.29
N ASP A 228 2.29 -3.43 -19.64
CA ASP A 228 1.65 -4.73 -19.46
C ASP A 228 1.52 -5.12 -17.98
N ASN A 229 2.53 -4.87 -17.15
CA ASN A 229 2.38 -5.03 -15.71
C ASN A 229 1.32 -4.08 -15.14
N GLY A 230 1.22 -2.85 -15.66
CA GLY A 230 0.16 -1.91 -15.30
C GLY A 230 -1.23 -2.47 -15.60
N ILE A 231 -1.41 -3.08 -16.77
CA ILE A 231 -2.67 -3.74 -17.19
C ILE A 231 -2.97 -4.94 -16.29
N ILE A 232 -1.99 -5.82 -16.07
CA ILE A 232 -2.13 -7.00 -15.20
C ILE A 232 -2.57 -6.58 -13.80
N MET A 233 -1.91 -5.58 -13.21
CA MET A 233 -2.26 -5.04 -11.89
C MET A 233 -3.64 -4.40 -11.86
N GLY A 234 -4.05 -3.73 -12.95
CA GLY A 234 -5.39 -3.19 -13.12
C GLY A 234 -6.47 -4.27 -13.13
N VAL A 235 -6.25 -5.37 -13.86
CA VAL A 235 -7.16 -6.53 -13.87
C VAL A 235 -7.22 -7.17 -12.48
N PHE A 236 -6.07 -7.36 -11.82
CA PHE A 236 -6.04 -7.85 -10.45
C PHE A 236 -6.80 -6.94 -9.47
N ALA A 237 -6.72 -5.61 -9.63
CA ALA A 237 -7.47 -4.67 -8.82
C ALA A 237 -8.99 -4.83 -8.99
N LEU A 238 -9.47 -5.07 -10.22
CA LEU A 238 -10.89 -5.34 -10.50
C LEU A 238 -11.38 -6.66 -9.91
N VAL A 239 -10.56 -7.72 -9.99
CA VAL A 239 -10.86 -9.01 -9.34
C VAL A 239 -10.91 -8.82 -7.83
N SER A 240 -9.94 -8.11 -7.24
CA SER A 240 -9.90 -7.80 -5.82
C SER A 240 -11.13 -7.01 -5.37
N LEU A 241 -11.53 -5.97 -6.12
CA LEU A 241 -12.76 -5.22 -5.87
C LEU A 241 -13.99 -6.13 -5.83
N SER A 242 -14.09 -7.06 -6.78
CA SER A 242 -15.21 -8.01 -6.85
C SER A 242 -15.29 -8.90 -5.61
N VAL A 243 -14.15 -9.41 -5.14
CA VAL A 243 -14.06 -10.20 -3.91
C VAL A 243 -14.47 -9.38 -2.68
N PHE A 244 -14.00 -8.13 -2.57
CA PHE A 244 -14.38 -7.25 -1.46
C PHE A 244 -15.86 -6.88 -1.47
N VAL A 245 -16.45 -6.65 -2.65
CA VAL A 245 -17.89 -6.40 -2.79
C VAL A 245 -18.69 -7.63 -2.35
N ILE A 246 -18.31 -8.83 -2.79
CA ILE A 246 -18.95 -10.09 -2.36
C ILE A 246 -18.87 -10.23 -0.84
N TYR A 247 -17.69 -9.99 -0.24
CA TYR A 247 -17.52 -10.07 1.20
C TYR A 247 -18.33 -9.00 1.96
N ALA A 248 -18.46 -7.78 1.43
CA ALA A 248 -19.25 -6.72 2.05
C ALA A 248 -20.75 -7.08 2.15
N PHE A 249 -21.29 -7.84 1.18
CA PHE A 249 -22.71 -8.25 1.19
C PHE A 249 -22.95 -9.62 1.84
N TYR A 250 -22.06 -10.59 1.64
CA TYR A 250 -22.24 -11.98 2.07
C TYR A 250 -21.35 -12.39 3.25
N GLY A 251 -20.41 -11.56 3.69
CA GLY A 251 -19.42 -11.89 4.71
C GLY A 251 -20.02 -12.37 6.03
N LYS A 252 -21.19 -11.85 6.43
CA LYS A 252 -21.90 -12.31 7.65
C LYS A 252 -22.35 -13.77 7.61
N ARG A 253 -22.43 -14.38 6.42
CA ARG A 253 -22.82 -15.79 6.23
C ARG A 253 -21.62 -16.72 6.08
N LEU A 254 -20.42 -16.16 5.95
CA LEU A 254 -19.19 -16.92 5.73
C LEU A 254 -18.44 -17.05 7.05
N ASP A 255 -17.84 -18.21 7.28
CA ASP A 255 -16.90 -18.38 8.40
C ASP A 255 -15.59 -17.66 8.06
N GLU A 256 -15.27 -16.61 8.83
CA GLU A 256 -14.05 -15.82 8.66
C GLU A 256 -12.78 -16.68 8.78
N ARG A 257 -12.81 -17.74 9.60
CA ARG A 257 -11.66 -18.64 9.78
C ARG A 257 -11.39 -19.44 8.53
N PHE A 258 -12.45 -19.94 7.89
CA PHE A 258 -12.33 -20.66 6.63
C PHE A 258 -11.79 -19.76 5.52
N LEU A 259 -12.22 -18.49 5.47
CA LEU A 259 -11.71 -17.51 4.51
C LEU A 259 -10.22 -17.23 4.72
N ILE A 260 -9.78 -17.01 5.95
CA ILE A 260 -8.35 -16.79 6.26
C ILE A 260 -7.53 -18.02 5.88
N PHE A 261 -8.00 -19.22 6.23
CA PHE A 261 -7.31 -20.47 5.91
C PHE A 261 -7.20 -20.67 4.39
N SER A 262 -8.31 -20.58 3.66
CA SER A 262 -8.34 -20.74 2.21
C SER A 262 -7.44 -19.74 1.48
N GLY A 263 -7.45 -18.46 1.88
CA GLY A 263 -6.57 -17.43 1.31
C GLY A 263 -5.10 -17.69 1.59
N THR A 264 -4.76 -18.13 2.80
CA THR A 264 -3.37 -18.46 3.17
C THR A 264 -2.89 -19.69 2.40
N THR A 265 -3.73 -20.72 2.24
CA THR A 265 -3.40 -21.90 1.43
C THR A 265 -3.16 -21.53 -0.03
N MET A 266 -4.03 -20.71 -0.64
CA MET A 266 -3.83 -20.24 -2.01
C MET A 266 -2.50 -19.48 -2.17
N MET A 267 -2.15 -18.63 -1.20
CA MET A 267 -0.90 -17.88 -1.22
C MET A 267 0.33 -18.80 -1.12
N ILE A 268 0.29 -19.83 -0.28
CA ILE A 268 1.37 -20.83 -0.17
C ILE A 268 1.48 -21.64 -1.46
N SER A 269 0.36 -22.10 -2.01
CA SER A 269 0.34 -22.83 -3.29
C SER A 269 0.94 -22.01 -4.43
N PHE A 270 0.64 -20.70 -4.51
CA PHE A 270 1.23 -19.81 -5.51
C PHE A 270 2.76 -19.79 -5.45
N TRP A 271 3.33 -19.66 -4.25
CA TRP A 271 4.79 -19.66 -4.07
C TRP A 271 5.40 -21.03 -4.39
N LEU A 272 4.75 -22.13 -3.97
CA LEU A 272 5.22 -23.48 -4.29
C LEU A 272 5.22 -23.75 -5.80
N ILE A 273 4.23 -23.26 -6.55
CA ILE A 273 4.17 -23.46 -8.01
C ILE A 273 5.21 -22.59 -8.73
N THR A 274 5.40 -21.35 -8.26
CA THR A 274 6.30 -20.38 -8.92
C THR A 274 7.76 -20.62 -8.56
N PHE A 275 8.04 -21.37 -7.48
CA PHE A 275 9.40 -21.70 -7.09
C PHE A 275 10.09 -22.54 -8.18
N PRO A 276 11.27 -22.11 -8.68
CA PRO A 276 12.00 -22.90 -9.66
C PRO A 276 12.59 -24.13 -8.98
N TRP A 277 11.83 -25.22 -8.98
CA TRP A 277 12.26 -26.48 -8.40
C TRP A 277 13.48 -27.01 -9.16
N PRO A 278 14.54 -27.48 -8.46
CA PRO A 278 15.74 -28.01 -9.11
C PRO A 278 15.48 -29.14 -10.11
N ALA A 279 14.33 -29.84 -10.01
CA ALA A 279 13.93 -30.93 -10.90
C ALA A 279 13.19 -30.48 -12.18
N LEU A 280 12.78 -29.21 -12.26
CA LEU A 280 12.00 -28.70 -13.40
C LEU A 280 12.82 -28.49 -14.69
N PRO A 281 14.10 -28.05 -14.66
CA PRO A 281 14.94 -27.95 -15.85
C PRO A 281 15.19 -29.30 -16.52
N GLU A 282 15.46 -30.36 -15.75
CA GLU A 282 15.68 -31.72 -16.27
C GLU A 282 14.44 -32.27 -17.00
N LEU A 283 13.23 -32.01 -16.48
CA LEU A 283 11.98 -32.46 -17.09
C LEU A 283 11.62 -31.72 -18.38
N LEU A 284 12.06 -30.45 -18.54
CA LEU A 284 11.85 -29.68 -19.76
C LEU A 284 12.87 -30.07 -20.84
N ASP A 285 14.13 -30.30 -20.46
CA ASP A 285 15.16 -30.81 -21.37
C ASP A 285 14.85 -32.25 -21.85
N GLU A 286 14.32 -33.11 -20.98
CA GLU A 286 13.86 -34.46 -21.36
C GLU A 286 12.60 -34.43 -22.26
N ALA A 287 11.69 -33.47 -22.05
CA ALA A 287 10.51 -33.30 -22.89
C ALA A 287 10.87 -32.78 -24.29
N ASP A 288 11.77 -31.80 -24.40
CA ASP A 288 12.29 -31.30 -25.69
C ASP A 288 13.11 -32.37 -26.43
N ALA A 289 13.89 -33.19 -25.71
CA ALA A 289 14.63 -34.31 -26.31
C ALA A 289 13.73 -35.45 -26.83
N SER A 290 12.49 -35.55 -26.34
CA SER A 290 11.50 -36.54 -26.81
C SER A 290 10.66 -36.07 -28.00
N MET A 291 10.77 -34.78 -28.38
CA MET A 291 10.08 -34.17 -29.53
C MET A 291 10.92 -34.15 -30.82
N TYR A 292 12.16 -34.67 -30.80
CA TYR A 292 13.05 -34.82 -31.95
C TYR A 292 13.41 -36.28 -32.24
#